data_AF-A0A7J2HL16-F1
#
_entry.id   AF-A0A7J2HL16-F1
#
_cell.length_a   1.000
_cell.length_b   1.000
_cell.length_c   1.000
_cell.angle_alpha   90.00
_cell.angle_beta   90.00
_cell.angle_gamma   90.00
#
_symmetry.space_group_name_H-M   'P 1'
#
loop_
_entity.id
_entity.type
_entity.pdbx_description
1 polymer ?
#
loop_
_entity_poly.entity_id
_entity_poly.type
_entity_poly.pdbx_seq_one_letter_code
_entity_poly.pdbx_strand_id
1 'polypeptide(L)' 'MQKVRNKKHLHQLYNVNPGAGKLLGQSKLSSKNQVVIPSEVREELKLKPGDLVCFIKEGNRIIIMKGPVEVKL' A
#
# COMPACT_ATOMS: atom_id res chain seq x y z
N MET A 1 6.82 -35.98 9.20
CA MET A 1 7.75 -34.84 9.34
C MET A 1 6.94 -33.55 9.31
N GLN A 2 6.82 -32.90 10.47
CA GLN A 2 6.12 -31.64 10.65
C GLN A 2 6.91 -30.49 10.02
N LYS A 3 6.21 -29.53 9.41
CA LYS A 3 6.38 -28.11 9.73
C LYS A 3 5.18 -27.34 9.23
N VAL A 4 4.19 -27.27 10.12
CA VAL A 4 3.14 -26.26 10.09
C VAL A 4 3.84 -24.91 9.99
N ARG A 5 3.73 -24.28 8.82
CA ARG A 5 4.39 -23.01 8.51
C ARG A 5 3.77 -21.93 9.40
N ASN A 6 4.49 -21.64 10.47
CA ASN A 6 4.11 -20.79 11.59
C ASN A 6 3.69 -19.39 11.09
N LYS A 7 2.37 -19.14 11.06
CA LYS A 7 1.77 -17.84 10.68
C LYS A 7 2.09 -16.69 11.65
N LYS A 8 2.86 -16.93 12.72
CA LYS A 8 3.09 -15.97 13.81
C LYS A 8 4.24 -14.98 13.59
N HIS A 9 5.02 -15.10 12.51
CA HIS A 9 6.24 -14.28 12.32
C HIS A 9 6.10 -13.07 11.37
N LEU A 10 4.92 -12.84 10.77
CA LEU A 10 4.73 -11.68 9.88
C LEU A 10 4.42 -10.37 10.63
N HIS A 11 4.07 -10.42 11.91
CA HIS A 11 3.62 -9.25 12.66
C HIS A 11 4.76 -8.31 13.12
N GLN A 12 6.02 -8.61 12.77
CA GLN A 12 7.18 -7.95 13.39
C GLN A 12 8.02 -7.09 12.43
N LEU A 13 7.64 -6.96 11.15
CA LEU A 13 8.48 -6.26 10.16
C LEU A 13 8.20 -4.76 10.02
N TYR A 14 7.10 -4.25 10.60
CA TYR A 14 6.83 -2.82 10.62
C TYR A 14 6.08 -2.47 11.91
N ASN A 15 6.78 -1.88 12.88
CA ASN A 15 6.14 -1.15 13.99
C ASN A 15 5.49 0.13 13.44
N VAL A 16 4.43 -0.03 12.65
CA VAL A 16 3.45 1.03 12.46
C VAL A 16 2.62 1.03 13.72
N ASN A 17 2.83 2.01 14.61
CA ASN A 17 1.73 2.47 15.44
C ASN A 17 0.71 3.02 14.44
N PRO A 18 -0.42 2.34 14.17
CA PRO A 18 -1.45 2.91 13.35
C PRO A 18 -2.04 4.02 14.20
N GLY A 19 -1.56 5.25 14.02
CA GLY A 19 -2.36 6.41 14.38
C GLY A 19 -3.65 6.30 13.57
N ALA A 20 -4.67 5.68 14.16
CA ALA A 20 -6.04 5.54 13.64
C ALA A 20 -6.23 5.00 12.20
N GLY A 21 -5.27 4.27 11.63
CA GLY A 21 -5.37 3.74 10.25
C GLY A 21 -6.00 2.34 10.16
N LYS A 22 -6.98 2.16 9.27
CA LYS A 22 -7.53 0.84 8.90
C LYS A 22 -6.70 0.22 7.76
N LEU A 23 -6.34 -1.07 7.87
CA LEU A 23 -5.73 -1.82 6.75
C LEU A 23 -6.81 -2.12 5.69
N LEU A 24 -6.68 -1.52 4.50
CA LEU A 24 -7.60 -1.73 3.37
C LEU A 24 -7.17 -2.87 2.43
N GLY A 25 -5.96 -3.42 2.62
CA GLY A 25 -5.46 -4.54 1.81
C GLY A 25 -3.94 -4.60 1.70
N GLN A 26 -3.44 -5.67 1.09
CA GLN A 26 -2.02 -5.88 0.79
C GLN A 26 -1.88 -6.46 -0.62
N SER A 27 -0.85 -6.03 -1.34
CA SER A 27 -0.53 -6.52 -2.68
C SER A 27 0.92 -6.96 -2.76
N LYS A 28 1.19 -8.03 -3.51
CA LYS A 28 2.55 -8.44 -3.84
C LYS A 28 3.09 -7.58 -4.98
N LEU A 29 4.38 -7.30 -4.94
CA LEU A 29 5.11 -6.79 -6.09
C LEU A 29 5.25 -7.91 -7.13
N SER A 30 4.75 -7.69 -8.33
CA SER A 30 4.91 -8.64 -9.43
C SER A 30 6.35 -8.63 -9.95
N SER A 31 6.73 -9.65 -10.73
CA SER A 31 8.02 -9.69 -11.43
C SER A 31 8.22 -8.55 -12.44
N LYS A 32 7.14 -7.85 -12.81
CA LYS A 32 7.16 -6.66 -13.68
C LYS A 32 7.25 -5.35 -12.90
N ASN A 33 7.58 -5.40 -11.61
CA ASN A 33 7.64 -4.23 -10.72
C ASN A 33 6.31 -3.46 -10.62
N GLN A 34 5.19 -4.18 -10.68
CA GLN A 34 3.84 -3.61 -10.55
C GLN A 34 3.19 -4.09 -9.27
N VAL A 35 2.38 -3.22 -8.65
CA VAL A 35 1.45 -3.60 -7.58
C VAL A 35 0.02 -3.35 -8.05
N VAL A 36 -0.88 -4.28 -7.70
CA VAL A 36 -2.31 -4.09 -7.92
C VAL A 36 -2.84 -3.22 -6.80
N ILE A 37 -3.64 -2.21 -7.12
CA ILE A 37 -4.39 -1.44 -6.10
C ILE A 37 -5.61 -2.27 -5.70
N PRO A 38 -5.73 -2.72 -4.42
CA PRO A 38 -6.88 -3.49 -3.95
C PRO A 38 -8.21 -2.79 -4.24
N SER A 39 -9.31 -3.56 -4.37
CA SER A 39 -10.64 -3.00 -4.66
C SER A 39 -11.06 -1.92 -3.65
N GLU A 40 -10.91 -2.20 -2.35
CA GLU A 40 -11.25 -1.24 -1.29
C GLU A 40 -10.48 0.08 -1.45
N VAL A 41 -9.19 0.02 -1.78
CA VAL A 41 -8.36 1.22 -1.98
C VAL A 41 -8.78 1.97 -3.24
N ARG A 42 -9.14 1.27 -4.33
CA ARG A 42 -9.63 1.91 -5.56
C ARG A 42 -10.96 2.62 -5.34
N GLU A 43 -11.86 2.03 -4.56
CA GLU A 43 -13.15 2.61 -4.22
C GLU A 43 -12.98 3.85 -3.34
N GLU A 44 -12.15 3.75 -2.28
CA GLU A 44 -11.88 4.86 -1.37
C GLU A 44 -11.26 6.06 -2.10
N LEU A 45 -10.29 5.80 -2.99
CA LEU A 45 -9.64 6.82 -3.81
C LEU A 45 -10.45 7.21 -5.06
N LYS A 46 -11.60 6.56 -5.32
CA LYS A 46 -12.42 6.72 -6.53
C LYS A 46 -11.59 6.66 -7.82
N LEU A 47 -10.70 5.69 -7.90
CA LEU A 47 -9.80 5.49 -9.04
C LEU A 47 -10.51 4.76 -10.18
N LYS A 48 -10.25 5.22 -11.40
CA LYS A 48 -10.66 4.58 -12.65
C LYS A 48 -9.45 4.29 -13.53
N PRO A 49 -9.54 3.33 -14.47
CA PRO A 49 -8.49 3.14 -15.47
C PRO A 49 -8.18 4.45 -16.19
N GLY A 50 -6.90 4.81 -16.25
CA GLY A 50 -6.43 6.07 -16.84
C GLY A 50 -6.22 7.20 -15.82
N ASP A 51 -6.69 7.09 -14.58
CA ASP A 51 -6.41 8.08 -13.54
C ASP A 51 -4.92 8.10 -13.19
N LEU A 52 -4.38 9.30 -12.92
CA LEU A 52 -3.04 9.48 -12.40
C LEU A 52 -2.99 9.11 -10.91
N VAL A 53 -1.89 8.45 -10.53
CA VAL A 53 -1.57 8.11 -9.15
C VAL A 53 -0.21 8.69 -8.82
N CYS A 54 -0.16 9.47 -7.74
CA CYS A 54 1.05 10.12 -7.27
C CYS A 54 1.67 9.31 -6.11
N PHE A 55 3.01 9.28 -6.08
CA PHE A 55 3.80 8.63 -5.04
C PHE A 55 4.60 9.72 -4.30
N ILE A 56 4.28 9.95 -3.03
CA ILE A 56 4.90 10.98 -2.21
C ILE A 56 5.79 10.32 -1.16
N LYS A 57 7.03 10.79 -1.01
CA LYS A 57 7.94 10.33 0.03
C LYS A 57 7.79 11.19 1.28
N GLU A 58 7.39 10.57 2.38
CA GLU A 58 7.36 11.19 3.71
C GLU A 58 8.26 10.38 4.65
N GLY A 59 9.48 10.90 4.86
CA GLY A 59 10.51 10.20 5.64
C GLY A 59 10.81 8.80 5.08
N ASN A 60 10.45 7.77 5.87
CA ASN A 60 10.67 6.36 5.54
C ASN A 60 9.43 5.66 4.95
N ARG A 61 8.39 6.40 4.55
CA ARG A 61 7.16 5.85 3.98
C ARG A 61 6.88 6.47 2.62
N ILE A 62 6.22 5.70 1.76
CA ILE A 62 5.66 6.20 0.49
C ILE A 62 4.14 6.24 0.64
N ILE A 63 3.57 7.41 0.38
CA ILE A 63 2.12 7.63 0.35
C ILE A 63 1.67 7.60 -1.10
N ILE A 64 0.55 6.93 -1.34
CA ILE A 64 -0.10 6.86 -2.63
C ILE A 64 -1.36 7.70 -2.56
N MET A 65 -1.56 8.58 -3.53
CA MET A 65 -2.77 9.40 -3.64
C MET A 65 -3.22 9.57 -5.08
N LYS A 66 -4.51 9.87 -5.26
CA LYS A 66 -5.06 10.21 -6.57
C LYS A 66 -4.47 11.56 -7.04
N GLY A 67 -3.98 11.58 -8.26
CA GLY A 67 -3.47 12.78 -8.90
C GLY A 67 -4.51 13.50 -9.76
N PRO A 68 -4.11 14.61 -10.40
CA PRO A 68 -2.80 15.25 -10.26
C PRO A 68 -2.63 15.95 -8.90
N VAL A 69 -1.39 16.07 -8.44
CA VAL A 69 -1.02 16.83 -7.25
C VAL A 69 0.01 17.87 -7.66
N GLU A 70 -0.26 19.14 -7.37
CA GLU A 70 0.73 20.19 -7.51
C GLU A 70 1.63 20.18 -6.27
N VAL A 71 2.92 19.90 -6.45
CA VAL A 71 3.91 20.02 -5.40
C VAL A 71 4.64 21.35 -5.62
N LYS A 72 4.54 22.27 -4.65
CA LYS A 72 5.42 23.44 -4.62
C LYS A 72 6.76 22.99 -4.06
N LEU A 73 7.77 22.94 -4.92
CA LEU A 73 9.18 22.77 -4.53
C LEU A 73 9.71 24.04 -3.86
#